data_AF-A0A7X9MLE9-F1
#
_entry.id   AF-A0A7X9MLE9-F1
#
_cell.length_a   1.000
_cell.length_b   1.000
_cell.length_c   1.000
_cell.angle_alpha   90.00
_cell.angle_beta   90.00
_cell.angle_gamma   90.00
#
_symmetry.space_group_name_H-M   'P 1'
#
loop_
_entity.id
_entity.type
_entity.pdbx_description
1 polymer ?
#
loop_
_entity_poly.entity_id
_entity_poly.type
_entity_poly.pdbx_seq_one_letter_code
_entity_poly.pdbx_strand_id
1 'polypeptide(L)'
;MFSVDRSVALPPLVLGGLRPLYRQMLRNGVHSASFEYLAPGAVLDVCVIAGAHGPEFNIRSREHGIDFTLAMTTHFRAVPVLDADTYRALCEVIAPDAEPTPATIVDFLLRVVAQSPAVLSRTHACAA
;
A
#
# COMPACT_ATOMS: atom_id res chain seq x y z
N MET A 1 -21.46 -15.04 -21.56
CA MET A 1 -21.52 -14.79 -20.10
C MET A 1 -20.48 -13.72 -19.81
N PHE A 2 -20.91 -12.47 -19.68
CA PHE A 2 -19.99 -11.34 -19.48
C PHE A 2 -19.62 -11.28 -18.00
N SER A 3 -18.35 -11.54 -17.66
CA SER A 3 -17.81 -11.18 -16.36
C SER A 3 -17.91 -9.67 -16.24
N VAL A 4 -18.82 -9.19 -15.40
CA VAL A 4 -18.81 -7.77 -15.04
C VAL A 4 -17.61 -7.63 -14.11
N ASP A 5 -16.47 -7.20 -14.66
CA ASP A 5 -15.34 -6.72 -13.87
C ASP A 5 -15.83 -5.55 -13.02
N ARG A 6 -16.32 -5.87 -11.81
CA ARG A 6 -16.76 -4.87 -10.85
C ARG A 6 -15.53 -4.31 -10.18
N SER A 7 -14.84 -3.41 -10.85
CA SER A 7 -13.77 -2.63 -10.23
C SER A 7 -14.36 -1.56 -9.32
N VAL A 8 -13.74 -1.33 -8.17
CA VAL A 8 -14.06 -0.25 -7.23
C VAL A 8 -13.02 0.84 -7.38
N ALA A 9 -13.43 1.98 -7.92
CA ALA A 9 -12.58 3.17 -7.95
C ALA A 9 -12.55 3.81 -6.56
N LEU A 10 -11.34 4.06 -6.04
CA LEU A 10 -11.18 4.79 -4.79
C LEU A 10 -10.96 6.28 -5.08
N PRO A 11 -11.28 7.17 -4.11
CA PRO A 11 -10.95 8.57 -4.22
C PRO A 11 -9.44 8.79 -4.48
N PRO A 12 -9.05 9.79 -5.29
CA PRO A 12 -7.66 10.18 -5.43
C PRO A 12 -7.05 10.53 -4.08
N LEU A 13 -5.81 10.08 -3.84
CA LEU A 13 -5.10 10.32 -2.59
C LEU A 13 -3.61 10.60 -2.82
N VAL A 14 -2.99 11.20 -1.81
CA VAL A 14 -1.57 11.56 -1.82
C VAL A 14 -0.84 10.80 -0.72
N LEU A 15 0.03 9.87 -1.11
CA LEU A 15 0.83 9.03 -0.22
C LEU A 15 2.20 9.67 0.08
N GLY A 16 2.20 10.97 0.37
CA GLY A 16 3.40 11.79 0.49
C GLY A 16 4.37 11.36 1.61
N GLY A 17 3.88 10.64 2.62
CA GLY A 17 4.72 10.09 3.69
C GLY A 17 5.75 9.05 3.22
N LEU A 18 5.58 8.47 2.03
CA LEU A 18 6.54 7.56 1.42
C LEU A 18 7.75 8.28 0.79
N ARG A 19 7.70 9.61 0.62
CA ARG A 19 8.76 10.41 -0.02
C ARG A 19 10.14 10.22 0.62
N PRO A 20 10.30 10.27 1.95
CA PRO A 20 11.61 10.08 2.58
C PRO A 20 12.17 8.69 2.31
N LEU A 21 11.32 7.65 2.42
CA LEU A 21 11.70 6.26 2.17
C LEU A 21 12.16 6.07 0.73
N TYR A 22 11.36 6.53 -0.23
CA TYR A 22 11.69 6.46 -1.65
C TYR A 22 13.00 7.18 -1.99
N ARG A 23 13.22 8.38 -1.44
CA ARG A 23 14.47 9.13 -1.65
C ARG A 23 15.68 8.38 -1.09
N GLN A 24 15.53 7.76 0.08
CA GLN A 24 16.61 6.97 0.68
C GLN A 24 16.92 5.72 -0.14
N MET A 25 15.89 5.02 -0.62
CA MET A 25 16.05 3.89 -1.54
C MET A 25 16.87 4.28 -2.77
N LEU A 26 16.48 5.36 -3.46
CA LEU A 26 17.19 5.83 -4.65
C LEU A 26 18.65 6.24 -4.35
N ARG A 27 18.90 6.90 -3.21
CA ARG A 27 20.26 7.29 -2.79
C ARG A 27 21.16 6.09 -2.53
N ASN A 28 20.59 4.99 -2.03
CA ASN A 28 21.32 3.78 -1.68
C ASN A 28 21.32 2.74 -2.82
N GLY A 29 20.79 3.06 -4.00
CA GLY A 29 20.69 2.11 -5.11
C GLY A 29 19.74 0.93 -4.85
N VAL A 30 18.81 1.08 -3.92
CA VAL A 30 17.84 0.04 -3.55
C VAL A 30 16.57 0.20 -4.39
N HIS A 31 16.15 -0.87 -5.05
CA HIS A 31 14.97 -0.84 -5.94
C HIS A 31 13.64 -1.04 -5.21
N SER A 32 13.63 -1.69 -4.05
CA SER A 32 12.43 -1.94 -3.26
C SER A 32 12.72 -1.93 -1.77
N ALA A 33 11.77 -1.43 -0.97
CA ALA A 33 11.84 -1.52 0.49
C ALA A 33 10.49 -2.02 1.03
N SER A 34 10.56 -3.05 1.86
CA SER A 34 9.40 -3.73 2.41
C SER A 34 9.31 -3.58 3.93
N PHE A 35 8.10 -3.58 4.45
CA PHE A 35 7.83 -3.60 5.88
C PHE A 35 6.47 -4.24 6.15
N GLU A 36 6.34 -4.79 7.35
CA GLU A 36 5.08 -5.35 7.81
C GLU A 36 4.22 -4.26 8.45
N TYR A 37 2.93 -4.28 8.11
CA TYR A 37 1.89 -3.51 8.77
C TYR A 37 0.97 -4.48 9.54
N LEU A 38 0.86 -4.24 10.84
CA LEU A 38 -0.02 -5.01 11.72
C LEU A 38 -1.42 -4.38 11.73
N ALA A 39 -2.35 -5.02 11.03
CA ALA A 39 -3.78 -4.75 11.13
C ALA A 39 -4.40 -5.59 12.28
N PRO A 40 -5.58 -5.22 12.81
CA PRO A 40 -6.20 -5.90 13.96
C PRO A 40 -6.34 -7.42 13.84
N GLY A 41 -6.39 -7.96 12.61
CA GLY A 41 -6.50 -9.40 12.35
C GLY A 41 -5.58 -9.94 11.26
N ALA A 42 -4.60 -9.16 10.79
CA ALA A 42 -3.71 -9.59 9.71
C ALA A 42 -2.35 -8.91 9.73
N VAL A 43 -1.35 -9.62 9.22
CA VAL A 43 -0.07 -9.03 8.82
C VAL A 43 -0.11 -8.75 7.33
N LEU A 44 0.13 -7.50 6.96
CA LEU A 44 0.23 -7.06 5.57
C LEU A 44 1.69 -6.76 5.26
N ASP A 45 2.22 -7.40 4.22
CA ASP A 45 3.51 -7.03 3.65
C ASP A 45 3.33 -5.83 2.72
N VAL A 46 4.03 -4.76 3.02
CA VAL A 46 3.92 -3.48 2.34
C VAL A 46 5.25 -3.15 1.70
N CYS A 47 5.25 -2.95 0.39
CA CYS A 47 6.45 -2.74 -0.40
C CYS A 47 6.36 -1.44 -1.20
N VAL A 48 7.37 -0.57 -1.03
CA VAL A 48 7.61 0.56 -1.93
C VAL A 48 8.60 0.11 -2.99
N ILE A 49 8.29 0.32 -4.26
CA ILE A 49 9.12 -0.09 -5.39
C ILE A 49 9.45 1.14 -6.25
N ALA A 50 10.68 1.21 -6.74
CA ALA A 50 11.08 2.18 -7.76
C ALA A 50 10.64 1.70 -9.15
N GLY A 51 9.51 2.23 -9.62
CA GLY A 51 8.99 1.95 -10.96
C GLY A 51 9.53 2.90 -12.02
N ALA A 52 9.36 2.53 -13.29
CA ALA A 52 9.85 3.29 -14.45
C ALA A 52 9.17 4.67 -14.60
N HIS A 53 7.93 4.80 -14.13
CA HIS A 53 7.09 6.00 -14.30
C HIS A 53 6.79 6.73 -12.99
N GLY A 54 7.39 6.27 -11.89
CA GLY A 54 7.12 6.77 -10.54
C GLY A 54 7.21 5.65 -9.51
N PRO A 55 7.04 5.98 -8.23
CA PRO A 55 7.03 4.99 -7.18
C PRO A 55 5.77 4.12 -7.29
N GLU A 56 5.91 2.86 -6.95
CA GLU A 56 4.80 1.91 -6.82
C GLU A 56 4.66 1.50 -5.36
N PHE A 57 3.43 1.24 -4.94
CA PHE A 57 3.11 0.81 -3.58
C PHE A 57 2.30 -0.48 -3.63
N ASN A 58 2.97 -1.59 -3.33
CA ASN A 58 2.39 -2.92 -3.34
C ASN A 58 2.01 -3.34 -1.92
N ILE A 59 0.83 -3.93 -1.76
CA ILE A 59 0.31 -4.43 -0.48
C ILE A 59 -0.12 -5.86 -0.69
N ARG A 60 0.36 -6.75 0.18
CA ARG A 60 0.13 -8.19 0.08
C ARG A 60 -0.26 -8.81 1.41
N SER A 61 -1.13 -9.80 1.35
CA SER A 61 -1.35 -10.75 2.42
C SER A 61 -1.65 -12.11 1.83
N ARG A 62 -0.73 -13.06 2.00
CA ARG A 62 -0.89 -14.42 1.47
C ARG A 62 -2.01 -15.18 2.18
N GLU A 63 -2.19 -14.92 3.47
CA GLU A 63 -3.22 -15.57 4.30
C GLU A 63 -4.64 -15.17 3.86
N HIS A 64 -4.80 -13.95 3.37
CA HIS A 64 -6.10 -13.39 2.96
C HIS A 64 -6.26 -13.25 1.44
N GLY A 65 -5.31 -13.74 0.64
CA GLY A 65 -5.36 -13.63 -0.82
C GLY A 65 -5.34 -12.20 -1.36
N ILE A 66 -4.77 -11.25 -0.60
CA ILE A 66 -4.68 -9.84 -0.99
C ILE A 66 -3.35 -9.64 -1.74
N ASP A 67 -3.39 -9.12 -2.95
CA ASP A 67 -2.21 -8.61 -3.67
C ASP A 67 -2.64 -7.52 -4.64
N PHE A 68 -2.25 -6.28 -4.37
CA PHE A 68 -2.51 -5.18 -5.28
C PHE A 68 -1.39 -4.14 -5.25
N THR A 69 -1.25 -3.44 -6.37
CA THR A 69 -0.23 -2.41 -6.56
C THR A 69 -0.85 -1.10 -6.95
N LEU A 70 -0.46 -0.04 -6.25
CA LEU A 70 -0.81 1.33 -6.56
C LEU A 70 0.35 2.00 -7.29
N ALA A 71 0.18 2.24 -8.58
CA ALA A 71 1.08 3.10 -9.33
C ALA A 71 0.87 4.55 -8.89
N MET A 72 1.95 5.25 -8.54
CA MET A 72 1.91 6.66 -8.17
C MET A 72 2.68 7.51 -9.16
N THR A 73 2.23 8.75 -9.31
CA THR A 73 3.04 9.79 -9.95
C THR A 73 4.29 10.11 -9.12
N THR A 74 5.25 10.83 -9.70
CA THR A 74 6.41 11.40 -8.99
C THR A 74 6.03 12.34 -7.83
N HIS A 75 4.77 12.80 -7.80
CA HIS A 75 4.18 13.57 -6.71
C HIS A 75 3.47 12.71 -5.65
N PHE A 76 3.63 11.38 -5.71
CA PHE A 76 3.02 10.42 -4.79
C PHE A 76 1.49 10.48 -4.79
N ARG A 77 0.91 10.91 -5.91
CA ARG A 77 -0.54 10.87 -6.14
C ARG A 77 -0.91 9.54 -6.77
N ALA A 78 -1.93 8.90 -6.23
CA ALA A 78 -2.54 7.68 -6.77
C ALA A 78 -4.03 7.91 -7.07
N VAL A 79 -4.53 7.21 -8.07
CA VAL A 79 -5.97 7.04 -8.34
C VAL A 79 -6.23 5.54 -8.33
N PRO A 80 -6.45 4.94 -7.15
CA PRO A 80 -6.53 3.50 -7.02
C PRO A 80 -7.78 2.95 -7.67
N VAL A 81 -7.62 1.80 -8.31
CA VAL A 81 -8.72 0.96 -8.75
C VAL A 81 -8.43 -0.43 -8.23
N LEU A 82 -9.35 -0.98 -7.45
CA LEU A 82 -9.27 -2.35 -6.94
C LEU A 82 -10.30 -3.20 -7.64
N ASP A 83 -10.01 -4.48 -7.86
CA ASP A 83 -11.08 -5.43 -8.17
C ASP A 83 -11.98 -5.63 -6.95
N ALA A 84 -13.23 -6.06 -7.17
CA ALA A 84 -14.22 -6.21 -6.10
C ALA A 84 -13.79 -7.22 -5.03
N ASP A 85 -13.04 -8.26 -5.40
CA ASP A 85 -12.70 -9.33 -4.47
C ASP A 85 -11.58 -8.86 -3.53
N THR A 86 -10.54 -8.23 -4.07
CA THR A 86 -9.50 -7.54 -3.28
C THR A 86 -10.10 -6.45 -2.39
N TYR A 87 -11.03 -5.65 -2.91
CA TYR A 87 -11.70 -4.61 -2.12
C TYR A 87 -12.44 -5.19 -0.90
N ARG A 88 -13.23 -6.26 -1.11
CA ARG A 88 -13.96 -6.92 -0.02
C ARG A 88 -13.02 -7.58 0.98
N ALA A 89 -12.05 -8.35 0.50
CA ALA A 89 -11.07 -9.03 1.36
C ALA A 89 -10.31 -8.01 2.22
N LEU A 90 -9.92 -6.88 1.64
CA LEU A 90 -9.24 -5.82 2.37
C LEU A 90 -10.15 -5.19 3.42
N CYS A 91 -11.42 -4.90 3.11
CA CYS A 91 -12.39 -4.39 4.08
C CYS A 91 -12.63 -5.36 5.24
N GLU A 92 -12.80 -6.66 4.97
CA GLU A 92 -12.98 -7.70 5.99
C GLU A 92 -11.78 -7.77 6.94
N VAL A 93 -10.57 -7.56 6.44
CA VAL A 93 -9.34 -7.58 7.24
C VAL A 93 -9.17 -6.32 8.09
N ILE A 94 -9.37 -5.14 7.52
CA ILE A 94 -9.02 -3.87 8.20
C ILE A 94 -10.17 -3.34 9.07
N ALA A 95 -11.41 -3.73 8.76
CA ALA A 95 -12.62 -3.25 9.42
C ALA A 95 -13.74 -4.30 9.40
N PRO A 96 -13.55 -5.47 10.05
CA PRO A 96 -14.49 -6.61 9.99
C PRO A 96 -15.91 -6.27 10.46
N ASP A 97 -16.06 -5.34 11.40
CA ASP A 97 -17.34 -4.97 12.01
C ASP A 97 -17.98 -3.72 11.41
N ALA A 98 -17.42 -3.17 10.32
CA ALA A 98 -17.91 -1.94 9.69
C ALA A 98 -18.42 -2.19 8.26
N GLU A 99 -19.36 -1.35 7.82
CA GLU A 99 -19.80 -1.37 6.43
C GLU A 99 -18.63 -0.99 5.51
N PRO A 100 -18.38 -1.76 4.42
CA PRO A 100 -17.27 -1.49 3.52
C PRO A 100 -17.51 -0.17 2.77
N THR A 101 -16.65 0.81 3.01
CA THR A 101 -16.66 2.08 2.28
C THR A 101 -15.31 2.34 1.61
N PRO A 102 -15.26 3.06 0.47
CA PRO A 102 -13.99 3.47 -0.13
C PRO A 102 -13.11 4.30 0.83
N ALA A 103 -13.74 5.06 1.74
CA ALA A 103 -13.04 5.84 2.76
C ALA A 103 -12.25 4.95 3.72
N THR A 104 -12.79 3.78 4.10
CA THR A 104 -12.09 2.80 4.95
C THR A 104 -10.75 2.39 4.35
N ILE A 105 -10.69 2.13 3.04
CA ILE A 105 -9.45 1.77 2.36
C ILE A 105 -8.48 2.97 2.29
N VAL A 106 -8.99 4.17 2.01
CA VAL A 106 -8.16 5.38 1.97
C VAL A 106 -7.51 5.65 3.33
N ASP A 107 -8.29 5.58 4.41
CA ASP A 107 -7.79 5.78 5.77
C ASP A 107 -6.74 4.73 6.15
N PHE A 108 -6.98 3.47 5.76
CA PHE A 108 -6.00 2.41 5.92
C PHE A 108 -4.69 2.74 5.18
N LEU A 109 -4.73 3.09 3.89
CA LEU A 109 -3.54 3.44 3.12
C LEU A 109 -2.76 4.60 3.77
N LEU A 110 -3.46 5.62 4.27
CA LEU A 110 -2.84 6.73 4.98
C LEU A 110 -2.18 6.30 6.29
N ARG A 111 -2.80 5.39 7.06
CA ARG A 111 -2.22 4.84 8.29
C ARG A 111 -0.98 4.00 8.01
N VAL A 112 -0.99 3.18 6.96
CA VAL A 112 0.20 2.41 6.55
C VAL A 112 1.35 3.36 6.21
N VAL A 113 1.09 4.39 5.41
CA VAL A 113 2.11 5.36 5.02
C VAL A 113 2.63 6.18 6.22
N ALA A 114 1.79 6.47 7.20
CA ALA A 114 2.23 7.14 8.42
C ALA A 114 3.26 6.33 9.23
N GLN A 115 3.30 5.00 9.07
CA GLN A 115 4.27 4.13 9.73
C GLN A 115 5.58 3.95 8.95
N SER A 116 5.63 4.32 7.67
CA SER A 116 6.83 4.14 6.83
C SER A 116 8.10 4.83 7.37
N PRO A 117 8.07 6.01 8.04
CA PRO A 117 9.28 6.60 8.61
C PRO A 117 9.91 5.77 9.73
N ALA A 118 9.14 4.95 10.46
CA ALA A 118 9.65 4.06 11.48
C ALA A 118 10.41 2.85 10.89
N VAL A 119 10.17 2.54 9.62
CA VAL A 119 10.91 1.51 8.88
C VAL A 119 12.34 1.99 8.62
N LEU A 120 12.49 3.27 8.23
CA LEU A 120 13.77 3.89 7.94
C LEU A 120 14.75 3.78 9.12
N SER A 121 14.28 4.05 10.34
CA SER A 121 15.12 3.97 11.55
C SER A 121 15.54 2.54 11.90
N ARG A 122 14.76 1.51 11.51
CA ARG A 122 15.09 0.09 11.77
C ARG A 122 16.00 -0.50 10.69
N THR A 123 15.86 -0.09 9.43
CA THR A 123 16.79 -0.47 8.35
C THR A 123 18.19 0.14 8.52
N HIS A 124 18.37 1.12 9.41
CA HIS A 124 19.67 1.72 9.71
C HIS A 124 20.62 0.82 10.53
N ALA A 125 20.18 -0.34 11.04
CA ALA A 125 21.03 -1.22 11.84
C ALA A 125 21.82 -2.28 11.05
N CYS A 126 21.61 -2.42 9.73
CA CYS A 126 22.33 -3.40 8.90
C CYS A 126 22.75 -2.83 7.54
N ALA A 127 23.41 -1.67 7.57
CA ALA A 127 24.41 -1.34 6.55
C ALA A 127 25.78 -1.59 7.17
N ALA A 128 26.19 -2.86 7.18
CA ALA A 128 27.53 -3.33 7.52
C ALA A 128 27.96 -4.37 6.47
#